data_AF-A0AAU5ZB95-F1
#
_entry.id   AF-A0AAU5ZB95-F1
#
_cell.length_a   1.000
_cell.length_b   1.000
_cell.length_c   1.000
_cell.angle_alpha   90.00
_cell.angle_beta   90.00
_cell.angle_gamma   90.00
#
_symmetry.space_group_name_H-M   'P 1'
#
loop_
_entity.id
_entity.type
_entity.pdbx_description
1 polymer ?
#
loop_
_entity_poly.entity_id
_entity_poly.type
_entity_poly.pdbx_seq_one_letter_code
_entity_poly.pdbx_strand_id
1 'polypeptide(L)'
;MSADVRVGVVEEGSDEARLEELALLLREELLTLDVQSVEPYYEGAAPEGTRSGLAALAGVLSVSLAPGLQAIGAVVAVVRGWLRRSGGGRTVKLTIDGDVIELTGASDRAQQELVDAFIRRHSGADG
;
A
#
# COMPACT_ATOMS: atom_id res chain seq x y z
N MET A 1 1.62 14.47 -12.33
CA MET A 1 1.02 14.42 -10.99
C MET A 1 1.75 13.35 -10.22
N SER A 2 2.23 13.64 -9.01
CA SER A 2 2.67 12.59 -8.08
C SER A 2 1.43 11.80 -7.65
N ALA A 3 1.54 10.47 -7.61
CA ALA A 3 0.46 9.61 -7.16
C ALA A 3 0.76 9.16 -5.72
N ASP A 4 -0.22 9.28 -4.83
CA ASP A 4 -0.14 8.77 -3.48
C ASP A 4 -0.88 7.44 -3.40
N VAL A 5 -0.17 6.41 -2.93
CA VAL A 5 -0.72 5.07 -2.73
C VAL A 5 -0.78 4.81 -1.24
N ARG A 6 -1.98 4.51 -0.74
CA ARG A 6 -2.12 4.00 0.63
C ARG A 6 -1.97 2.49 0.61
N VAL A 7 -1.16 1.98 1.53
CA VAL A 7 -0.84 0.55 1.66
C VAL A 7 -1.17 0.12 3.09
N GLY A 8 -2.24 -0.65 3.26
CA GLY A 8 -2.68 -1.16 4.56
C GLY A 8 -2.47 -2.67 4.67
N VAL A 9 -1.71 -3.13 5.65
CA VAL A 9 -1.63 -4.56 5.97
C VAL A 9 -2.71 -4.95 6.98
N VAL A 10 -3.35 -6.09 6.75
CA VAL A 10 -4.23 -6.75 7.71
C VAL A 10 -3.84 -8.22 7.85
N GLU A 11 -3.97 -8.73 9.06
CA GLU A 11 -3.76 -10.14 9.40
C GLU A 11 -4.82 -10.57 10.41
N GLU A 12 -5.47 -11.70 10.16
CA GLU A 12 -6.59 -12.16 10.99
C GLU A 12 -6.12 -12.47 12.42
N GLY A 13 -6.84 -11.93 13.41
CA GLY A 13 -6.52 -12.13 14.84
C GLY A 13 -5.35 -11.30 15.37
N SER A 14 -4.79 -10.39 14.57
CA SER A 14 -3.70 -9.50 14.97
C SER A 14 -4.18 -8.23 15.66
N ASP A 15 -3.40 -7.75 16.62
CA ASP A 15 -3.59 -6.46 17.30
C ASP A 15 -2.86 -5.32 16.58
N GLU A 16 -3.08 -4.08 17.03
CA GLU A 16 -2.47 -2.88 16.44
C GLU A 16 -0.94 -2.94 16.45
N ALA A 17 -0.33 -3.39 17.55
CA ALA A 17 1.12 -3.52 17.67
C ALA A 17 1.71 -4.47 16.62
N ARG A 18 1.02 -5.59 16.37
CA ARG A 18 1.42 -6.53 15.32
C ARG A 18 1.23 -5.96 13.92
N LEU A 19 0.17 -5.19 13.68
CA LEU A 19 -0.03 -4.51 12.39
C LEU A 19 1.03 -3.43 12.15
N GLU A 20 1.45 -2.71 13.20
CA GLU A 20 2.57 -1.76 13.14
C GLU A 20 3.89 -2.44 12.79
N GLU A 21 4.21 -3.57 13.42
CA GLU A 21 5.40 -4.36 13.09
C GLU A 21 5.38 -4.81 11.61
N LEU A 22 4.24 -5.32 11.15
CA LEU A 22 4.08 -5.73 9.75
C LEU A 22 4.20 -4.55 8.79
N ALA A 23 3.68 -3.38 9.15
CA ALA A 23 3.84 -2.17 8.35
C ALA A 23 5.29 -1.71 8.29
N LEU A 24 6.06 -1.82 9.38
CA LEU A 24 7.50 -1.50 9.37
C LEU A 24 8.27 -2.43 8.43
N LEU A 25 7.99 -3.74 8.48
CA LEU A 25 8.60 -4.71 7.57
C LEU A 25 8.22 -4.44 6.11
N LEU A 26 6.95 -4.16 5.84
CA LEU A 26 6.49 -3.83 4.49
C LEU A 26 7.08 -2.50 4.00
N ARG A 27 7.28 -1.53 4.89
CA ARG A 27 7.93 -0.25 4.58
C ARG A 27 9.36 -0.46 4.10
N GLU A 28 10.13 -1.34 4.73
CA GLU A 28 11.49 -1.66 4.28
C GLU A 28 11.52 -2.17 2.84
N GLU A 29 10.54 -3.01 2.49
CA GLU A 29 10.40 -3.54 1.12
C GLU A 29 10.01 -2.44 0.13
N LEU A 30 9.07 -1.57 0.49
CA LEU A 30 8.63 -0.46 -0.36
C LEU A 30 9.72 0.59 -0.59
N LEU A 31 10.59 0.82 0.40
CA LEU A 31 11.74 1.72 0.27
C LEU A 31 12.85 1.20 -0.65
N THR A 32 12.78 -0.07 -1.09
CA THR A 32 13.67 -0.57 -2.15
C THR A 32 13.28 -0.06 -3.54
N LEU A 33 12.06 0.48 -3.68
CA LEU A 33 11.57 1.11 -4.90
C LEU A 33 12.06 2.56 -5.00
N ASP A 34 12.07 3.10 -6.21
CA ASP A 34 12.33 4.52 -6.48
C ASP A 34 11.08 5.37 -6.13
N VAL A 35 10.76 5.42 -4.83
CA VAL A 35 9.66 6.19 -4.25
C VAL A 35 10.18 7.45 -3.57
N GLN A 36 9.36 8.49 -3.52
CA GLN A 36 9.75 9.75 -2.87
C GLN A 36 9.77 9.61 -1.35
N SER A 37 8.78 8.90 -0.80
CA SER A 37 8.69 8.64 0.64
C SER A 37 7.75 7.47 0.93
N VAL A 38 7.95 6.87 2.11
CA VAL A 38 7.04 5.90 2.73
C VAL A 38 6.87 6.28 4.20
N GLU A 39 5.71 6.82 4.53
CA GLU A 39 5.41 7.42 5.84
C GLU A 39 4.20 6.72 6.49
N PRO A 40 4.07 6.74 7.83
CA PRO A 40 2.84 6.33 8.49
C PRO A 40 1.64 7.15 7.98
N TYR A 41 0.50 6.49 7.78
CA TYR A 41 -0.73 7.17 7.39
C TYR A 41 -1.51 7.65 8.61
N TYR A 42 -2.01 8.88 8.55
CA TYR A 42 -2.85 9.48 9.57
C TYR A 42 -4.24 9.74 8.95
N GLU A 43 -5.30 9.28 9.62
CA GLU A 43 -6.67 9.50 9.14
C GLU A 43 -7.17 10.90 9.53
N GLY A 44 -7.73 11.64 8.57
CA GLY A 44 -8.28 12.98 8.76
C GLY A 44 -7.40 14.12 8.22
N ALA A 45 -8.00 15.31 8.06
CA ALA A 45 -7.25 16.52 7.74
C ALA A 45 -6.51 16.98 9.01
N ALA A 46 -5.19 17.10 8.96
CA ALA A 46 -4.43 17.71 10.06
C ALA A 46 -4.97 19.13 10.30
N PRO A 47 -5.49 19.47 11.49
CA PRO A 47 -5.80 20.85 11.83
C PRO A 47 -4.51 21.67 11.75
N GLU A 48 -4.54 22.82 11.08
CA GLU A 48 -3.38 23.71 11.01
C GLU A 48 -2.92 24.05 12.44
N GLY A 49 -1.68 23.66 12.78
CA GLY A 49 -1.04 24.06 14.02
C GLY A 49 -0.83 22.99 15.09
N THR A 50 -1.25 21.73 14.90
CA THR A 50 -0.92 20.67 15.89
C THR A 50 -0.74 19.31 15.22
N ARG A 51 0.51 18.92 14.97
CA ARG A 51 0.90 17.53 14.64
C ARG A 51 0.53 16.50 15.72
N SER A 52 0.04 16.94 16.88
CA SER A 52 0.00 16.16 18.12
C SER A 52 -1.32 15.44 18.41
N GLY A 53 -2.34 15.53 17.54
CA GLY A 53 -3.68 15.01 17.85
C GLY A 53 -4.12 13.74 17.13
N LEU A 54 -3.49 13.40 15.99
CA LEU A 54 -3.89 12.24 15.18
C LEU A 54 -2.93 11.09 15.45
N ALA A 55 -3.46 9.97 15.93
CA ALA A 55 -2.72 8.72 15.94
C ALA A 55 -2.56 8.21 14.50
N ALA A 56 -1.40 7.65 14.17
CA ALA A 56 -1.23 6.93 12.91
C ALA A 56 -2.17 5.72 12.91
N LEU A 57 -2.74 5.41 11.76
CA LEU A 57 -3.56 4.23 11.61
C LEU A 57 -2.65 3.00 11.56
N ALA A 58 -2.74 2.13 12.57
CA ALA A 58 -1.92 0.94 12.68
C ALA A 58 -2.00 0.09 11.41
N GLY A 59 -0.85 -0.35 10.90
CA GLY A 59 -0.78 -1.15 9.69
C GLY A 59 -0.85 -0.38 8.37
N VAL A 60 -0.98 0.96 8.38
CA VAL A 60 -1.20 1.74 7.15
C VAL A 60 -0.07 2.73 6.85
N LEU A 61 0.41 2.67 5.62
CA LEU A 61 1.46 3.51 5.08
C LEU A 61 0.93 4.39 3.94
N SER A 62 1.45 5.61 3.84
CA SER A 62 1.33 6.47 2.67
C SER A 62 2.63 6.38 1.86
N VAL A 63 2.52 6.02 0.59
CA VAL A 63 3.64 5.92 -0.34
C VAL A 63 3.49 7.00 -1.40
N SER A 64 4.42 7.95 -1.43
CA SER A 64 4.45 8.99 -2.46
C SER A 64 5.34 8.52 -3.61
N LEU A 65 4.73 8.35 -4.78
CA LEU A 65 5.43 7.83 -5.97
C LEU A 65 6.10 8.96 -6.75
N ALA A 66 7.31 8.67 -7.25
CA ALA A 66 7.97 9.57 -8.20
C ALA A 66 7.14 9.68 -9.49
N PRO A 67 7.16 10.83 -10.19
CA PRO A 67 6.46 10.99 -11.45
C PRO A 67 6.94 9.97 -12.50
N GLY A 68 6.05 9.11 -13.00
CA GLY A 68 6.36 8.13 -14.05
C GLY A 68 5.34 6.99 -14.17
N LEU A 69 5.25 6.36 -15.34
CA LEU A 69 4.20 5.38 -15.70
C LEU A 69 4.24 4.05 -14.92
N GLN A 70 5.39 3.66 -14.35
CA GLN A 70 5.63 2.29 -13.88
C GLN A 70 5.63 2.07 -12.36
N ALA A 71 5.46 3.13 -11.57
CA ALA A 71 5.63 3.05 -10.11
C ALA A 71 4.57 2.17 -9.42
N ILE A 72 3.31 2.19 -9.89
CA ILE A 72 2.21 1.40 -9.30
C ILE A 72 2.41 -0.10 -9.51
N GLY A 73 2.81 -0.52 -10.71
CA GLY A 73 3.10 -1.92 -11.00
C GLY A 73 4.24 -2.48 -10.13
N ALA A 74 5.27 -1.67 -9.88
CA ALA A 74 6.38 -2.04 -8.99
C ALA A 74 5.93 -2.20 -7.53
N VAL A 75 5.09 -1.28 -7.01
CA VAL A 75 4.49 -1.41 -5.67
C VAL A 75 3.70 -2.72 -5.55
N VAL A 76 2.83 -3.01 -6.52
CA VAL A 76 2.05 -4.26 -6.54
C VAL A 76 2.96 -5.49 -6.53
N ALA A 77 4.02 -5.48 -7.33
CA ALA A 77 4.97 -6.60 -7.42
C ALA A 77 5.70 -6.84 -6.09
N VAL A 78 6.20 -5.78 -5.44
CA VAL A 78 6.86 -5.84 -4.13
C VAL A 78 5.90 -6.37 -3.06
N VAL A 79 4.69 -5.81 -2.98
CA VAL A 79 3.67 -6.22 -2.02
C VAL A 79 3.30 -7.70 -2.20
N ARG A 80 3.11 -8.16 -3.44
CA ARG A 80 2.85 -9.59 -3.73
C ARG A 80 4.03 -10.48 -3.35
N GLY A 81 5.26 -10.05 -3.61
CA GLY A 81 6.46 -10.78 -3.21
C GLY A 81 6.60 -10.90 -1.69
N TRP A 82 6.27 -9.83 -0.97
CA TRP A 82 6.22 -9.81 0.49
C TRP A 82 5.12 -10.74 1.04
N LEU A 83 3.90 -10.67 0.50
CA LEU A 83 2.78 -11.54 0.87
C LEU A 83 3.02 -13.02 0.59
N ARG A 84 3.80 -13.37 -0.44
CA ARG A 84 4.15 -14.78 -0.73
C ARG A 84 5.13 -15.36 0.29
N ARG A 85 6.01 -14.52 0.86
CA ARG A 85 7.00 -14.95 1.87
C ARG A 85 6.39 -15.22 3.24
N SER A 86 5.21 -14.67 3.55
CA SER A 86 4.57 -14.81 4.86
C SER A 86 3.87 -16.16 5.09
N GLY A 87 3.70 -16.99 4.06
CA GLY A 87 3.10 -18.33 4.20
C GLY A 87 1.57 -18.36 4.35
N GLY A 88 0.87 -17.22 4.24
CA GLY A 88 -0.59 -17.11 4.30
C GLY A 88 -1.09 -16.18 5.41
N GLY A 89 -2.41 -15.95 5.49
CA GLY A 89 -3.07 -15.21 6.59
C GLY A 89 -2.95 -13.68 6.56
N ARG A 90 -2.13 -13.13 5.65
CA ARG A 90 -1.97 -11.68 5.45
C ARG A 90 -2.63 -11.22 4.16
N THR A 91 -3.24 -10.04 4.24
CA THR A 91 -3.78 -9.31 3.10
C THR A 91 -3.23 -7.90 3.12
N VAL A 92 -2.92 -7.34 1.96
CA VAL A 92 -2.60 -5.92 1.81
C VAL A 92 -3.68 -5.24 0.99
N LYS A 93 -4.22 -4.14 1.50
CA LYS A 93 -5.14 -3.25 0.80
C LYS A 93 -4.33 -2.12 0.17
N LEU A 94 -4.45 -1.95 -1.14
CA LEU A 94 -3.90 -0.81 -1.87
C LEU A 94 -5.04 0.13 -2.23
N THR A 95 -4.86 1.43 -1.93
CA THR A 95 -5.85 2.46 -2.26
C THR A 95 -5.19 3.59 -3.04
N ILE A 96 -5.75 3.92 -4.21
CA ILE A 96 -5.29 5.00 -5.10
C ILE A 96 -6.53 5.76 -5.57
N ASP A 97 -6.56 7.09 -5.41
CA ASP A 97 -7.70 7.94 -5.81
C ASP A 97 -9.08 7.48 -5.30
N GLY A 98 -9.11 6.75 -4.18
CA GLY A 98 -10.33 6.18 -3.58
C GLY A 98 -10.69 4.78 -4.09
N ASP A 99 -10.07 4.31 -5.16
CA ASP A 99 -10.20 2.94 -5.65
C ASP A 99 -9.34 2.00 -4.80
N VAL A 100 -9.90 0.85 -4.41
CA VAL A 100 -9.26 -0.11 -3.50
C VAL A 100 -9.11 -1.47 -4.17
N ILE A 101 -7.95 -2.10 -4.00
CA ILE A 101 -7.74 -3.51 -4.35
C ILE A 101 -7.09 -4.27 -3.19
N GLU A 102 -7.55 -5.51 -2.98
CA GLU A 102 -6.99 -6.41 -1.97
C GLU A 102 -6.04 -7.42 -2.60
N LEU A 103 -4.85 -7.52 -2.02
CA LEU A 103 -3.79 -8.41 -2.43
C LEU A 103 -3.57 -9.48 -1.36
N THR A 104 -3.45 -10.71 -1.81
CA THR A 104 -3.20 -11.91 -0.99
C THR A 104 -1.96 -12.64 -1.51
N GLY A 105 -1.34 -13.46 -0.66
CA GLY A 105 -0.17 -14.27 -1.06
C GLY A 105 -0.49 -15.35 -2.11
N ALA A 106 -1.72 -15.86 -2.10
CA ALA A 106 -2.26 -16.73 -3.14
C ALA A 106 -3.07 -15.89 -4.13
N SER A 107 -2.81 -16.06 -5.43
CA SER A 107 -3.53 -15.33 -6.48
C SER A 107 -3.83 -16.23 -7.66
N ASP A 108 -5.11 -16.33 -7.98
CA ASP A 108 -5.60 -17.00 -9.18
C ASP A 108 -5.60 -16.04 -10.39
N ARG A 109 -6.06 -16.56 -11.53
CA ARG A 109 -6.16 -15.82 -12.78
C ARG A 109 -7.13 -14.63 -12.68
N ALA A 110 -8.24 -14.78 -11.99
CA ALA A 110 -9.24 -13.72 -11.86
C ALA A 110 -8.67 -12.53 -11.07
N GLN A 111 -7.95 -12.79 -9.97
CA GLN A 111 -7.28 -11.74 -9.21
C GLN A 111 -6.15 -11.07 -10.00
N GLN A 112 -5.47 -11.80 -10.90
CA GLN A 112 -4.48 -11.19 -11.80
C GLN A 112 -5.13 -10.21 -12.78
N GLU A 113 -6.25 -10.59 -13.40
CA GLU A 113 -6.97 -9.71 -14.33
C GLU A 113 -7.51 -8.45 -13.62
N LEU A 114 -7.97 -8.56 -12.37
CA LEU A 114 -8.38 -7.42 -11.54
C LEU A 114 -7.19 -6.50 -11.20
N VAL A 115 -6.05 -7.07 -10.84
CA VAL A 115 -4.84 -6.30 -10.57
C VAL A 115 -4.35 -5.57 -11.81
N ASP A 116 -4.36 -6.22 -12.97
CA ASP A 116 -3.93 -5.59 -14.21
C ASP A 116 -4.87 -4.44 -14.60
N ALA A 117 -6.18 -4.59 -14.39
CA ALA A 117 -7.16 -3.53 -14.61
C ALA A 117 -6.95 -2.35 -13.66
N PHE A 118 -6.68 -2.62 -12.38
CA PHE A 118 -6.37 -1.59 -11.39
C PHE A 118 -5.10 -0.82 -11.77
N ILE A 119 -4.02 -1.51 -12.13
CA ILE A 119 -2.77 -0.87 -12.57
C ILE A 119 -3.01 0.02 -13.80
N ARG A 120 -3.68 -0.50 -14.84
CA ARG A 120 -3.96 0.29 -16.06
C ARG A 120 -4.71 1.58 -15.78
N ARG A 121 -5.73 1.51 -14.93
CA ARG A 121 -6.56 2.65 -14.54
C ARG A 121 -5.77 3.76 -13.86
N HIS A 122 -4.79 3.43 -13.01
CA HIS A 122 -4.05 4.42 -12.23
C HIS A 122 -2.67 4.77 -12.80
N SER A 123 -2.14 3.99 -13.75
CA SER A 123 -0.90 4.31 -14.47
C SER A 123 -1.07 5.38 -15.56
N GLY A 124 -2.27 5.94 -15.75
CA GLY A 124 -2.55 6.92 -16.80
C GLY A 124 -2.45 6.33 -18.21
N ALA A 125 -2.63 5.01 -18.37
CA ALA A 125 -2.53 4.32 -19.66
C ALA A 125 -3.69 4.64 -20.64
N ASP A 126 -4.64 5.49 -20.24
CA ASP A 126 -5.74 6.01 -21.07
C ASP A 126 -5.74 7.55 -21.09
N GLY A 127 -4.58 8.17 -21.32
CA GLY A 127 -4.42 9.63 -21.47
C GLY A 127 -3.58 10.02 -22.67
#